data_AF-A0A7W5CEL6-F1
#
_entry.id   AF-A0A7W5CEL6-F1
#
_cell.length_a   1.000
_cell.length_b   1.000
_cell.length_c   1.000
_cell.angle_alpha   90.00
_cell.angle_beta   90.00
_cell.angle_gamma   90.00
#
_symmetry.space_group_name_H-M   'P 1'
#
loop_
_entity.id
_entity.type
_entity.pdbx_description
1 polymer ?
#
loop_
_entity_poly.entity_id
_entity_poly.type
_entity_poly.pdbx_seq_one_letter_code
_entity_poly.pdbx_strand_id
1 'polypeptide(L)'
;MLSNISSSAKLLLDKYEIKQNREQDPIYIPKEISNSDKETIISEYIDSEEPNLNYLRLIANIQSRIDKLEISPKNLLRAKRKAEEQEKHFFKENSGIQYESSVTFSKNQNEEVNLIVEGQSVSASYSTKWLENNTDYATLLNNFIYLFEFVDIQMRCTLVNKTSEMGVLERLMFTSSQNAYNKGFAFEQKNILSHLQMSSYYHQLFSMGIRIEKVIEWFFEDYLSKEFSAQSFKVKMPSANSTFLEKCTNIMPALEAVLKQYILFVEEGHIDFELLEIRSDHLIYKNIPSLEKKKYAYGSGDEYNTATFLLFSDQCSLGYHKETEESYDNFFKFLLNDQIKLSEIADYNKSKVNWLIDHKYLSIDEHEYIIFNDKQLILILNDLYMNNVVSYWKFSENGRKIIDDLEKRNVIEIDSTLFSRPEQDYINYTLNKSQFNNGLDLRNKYSHIQPTSGEDESFHNQSYLIFLRLFILTIIKINDEFCTTKENKNGSE
;
A
#
# COMPACT_ATOMS: atom_id res chain seq x y z
N MET A 1 -25.96 24.43 -20.03
CA MET A 1 -24.87 24.26 -19.04
C MET A 1 -24.62 25.57 -18.28
N LEU A 2 -24.44 26.72 -18.93
CA LEU A 2 -24.17 28.00 -18.24
C LEU A 2 -25.30 28.53 -17.32
N SER A 3 -26.52 27.97 -17.35
CA SER A 3 -27.63 28.38 -16.47
C SER A 3 -27.60 27.74 -15.08
N ASN A 4 -26.83 26.66 -14.87
CA ASN A 4 -26.62 26.05 -13.56
C ASN A 4 -25.16 25.60 -13.44
N ILE A 5 -24.36 26.44 -12.78
CA ILE A 5 -22.92 26.27 -12.67
C ILE A 5 -22.54 25.03 -11.86
N SER A 6 -23.26 24.76 -10.77
CA SER A 6 -23.03 23.63 -9.87
C SER A 6 -23.28 22.29 -10.57
N SER A 7 -24.37 22.18 -11.33
CA SER A 7 -24.65 20.97 -12.11
C SER A 7 -23.63 20.76 -13.23
N SER A 8 -23.18 21.84 -13.87
CA SER A 8 -22.20 21.74 -14.97
C SER A 8 -20.81 21.34 -14.47
N ALA A 9 -20.35 21.93 -13.36
CA ALA A 9 -19.10 21.54 -12.73
C ALA A 9 -19.14 20.08 -12.27
N LYS A 10 -20.24 19.63 -11.67
CA LYS A 10 -20.42 18.22 -11.28
C LYS A 10 -20.30 17.28 -12.48
N LEU A 11 -20.97 17.58 -13.60
CA LEU A 11 -20.86 16.75 -14.81
C LEU A 11 -19.43 16.67 -15.37
N LEU A 12 -18.67 17.77 -15.31
CA LEU A 12 -17.26 17.77 -15.71
C LEU A 12 -16.42 16.89 -14.78
N LEU A 13 -16.62 16.99 -13.47
CA LEU A 13 -15.92 16.17 -12.48
C LEU A 13 -16.32 14.69 -12.59
N ASP A 14 -17.61 14.37 -12.74
CA ASP A 14 -18.13 13.01 -12.90
C ASP A 14 -17.53 12.33 -14.14
N LYS A 15 -17.31 13.09 -15.22
CA LYS A 15 -16.71 12.58 -16.46
C LYS A 15 -15.21 12.41 -16.39
N TYR A 16 -14.49 13.42 -15.86
CA TYR A 16 -13.04 13.51 -16.05
C TYR A 16 -12.22 13.17 -14.81
N GLU A 17 -12.81 13.21 -13.61
CA GLU A 17 -12.06 13.17 -12.35
C GLU A 17 -12.58 12.14 -11.36
N ILE A 18 -13.89 12.03 -11.14
CA ILE A 18 -14.48 11.17 -10.10
C ILE A 18 -14.39 9.70 -10.49
N LYS A 19 -13.95 8.86 -9.55
CA LYS A 19 -13.96 7.41 -9.67
C LYS A 19 -15.40 6.91 -9.66
N GLN A 20 -15.79 6.19 -10.72
CA GLN A 20 -17.10 5.57 -10.81
C GLN A 20 -17.06 4.18 -10.16
N ASN A 21 -17.90 3.96 -9.14
CA ASN A 21 -17.99 2.69 -8.41
C ASN A 21 -18.99 1.70 -9.02
N ARG A 22 -19.70 2.10 -10.08
CA ARG A 22 -20.66 1.28 -10.83
C ARG A 22 -20.55 1.63 -12.32
N GLU A 23 -20.88 0.67 -13.18
CA GLU A 23 -21.11 0.98 -14.60
C GLU A 23 -22.25 2.02 -14.69
N GLN A 24 -21.95 3.15 -15.31
CA GLN A 24 -22.90 4.21 -15.59
C GLN A 24 -22.93 4.49 -17.08
N ASP A 25 -24.07 5.02 -17.54
CA ASP A 25 -24.20 5.50 -18.91
C ASP A 25 -23.12 6.54 -19.21
N PRO A 26 -22.47 6.48 -20.39
CA PRO A 26 -21.38 7.37 -20.72
C PRO A 26 -21.83 8.83 -20.76
N ILE A 27 -21.10 9.70 -20.06
CA ILE A 27 -21.36 11.15 -20.04
C ILE A 27 -20.79 11.80 -21.31
N TYR A 28 -21.67 12.32 -22.16
CA TYR A 28 -21.30 13.07 -23.36
C TYR A 28 -21.28 14.58 -23.07
N ILE A 29 -20.13 15.22 -23.33
CA ILE A 29 -19.98 16.67 -23.22
C ILE A 29 -19.99 17.22 -24.65
N PRO A 30 -20.79 18.26 -24.96
CA PRO A 30 -20.83 18.86 -26.29
C PRO A 30 -19.44 19.28 -26.76
N LYS A 31 -19.11 19.01 -28.03
CA LYS A 31 -17.78 19.30 -28.60
C LYS A 31 -17.50 20.80 -28.73
N GLU A 32 -18.56 21.60 -28.70
CA GLU A 32 -18.54 23.05 -28.76
C GLU A 32 -18.02 23.69 -27.46
N ILE A 33 -17.98 22.94 -26.35
CA ILE A 33 -17.44 23.42 -25.07
C ILE A 33 -15.92 23.37 -25.12
N SER A 34 -15.30 24.55 -25.19
CA SER A 34 -13.84 24.70 -25.21
C SER A 34 -13.21 24.43 -23.84
N ASN A 35 -11.89 24.28 -23.78
CA ASN A 35 -11.18 24.17 -22.51
C ASN A 35 -11.34 25.45 -21.65
N SER A 36 -11.39 26.62 -22.29
CA SER A 36 -11.66 27.89 -21.60
C SER A 36 -13.06 27.89 -20.96
N ASP A 37 -14.07 27.33 -21.63
CA ASP A 37 -15.42 27.23 -21.06
C ASP A 37 -15.44 26.30 -19.84
N LYS A 38 -14.76 25.15 -19.93
CA LYS A 38 -14.63 24.21 -18.80
C LYS A 38 -13.92 24.86 -17.62
N GLU A 39 -12.82 25.58 -17.85
CA GLU A 39 -12.09 26.27 -16.79
C GLU A 39 -12.94 27.37 -16.13
N THR A 40 -13.69 28.14 -16.93
CA THR A 40 -14.65 29.14 -16.40
C THR A 40 -15.70 28.47 -15.52
N ILE A 41 -16.28 27.36 -15.96
CA ILE A 41 -17.27 26.60 -15.17
C ILE A 41 -16.71 26.18 -13.82
N ILE A 42 -15.48 25.64 -13.79
CA ILE A 42 -14.83 25.23 -12.53
C ILE A 42 -14.47 26.44 -11.67
N SER A 43 -13.97 27.53 -12.26
CA SER A 43 -13.64 28.76 -11.52
C SER A 43 -14.88 29.36 -10.85
N GLU A 44 -15.99 29.51 -11.58
CA GLU A 44 -17.23 30.03 -11.03
C GLU A 44 -17.83 29.08 -9.98
N TYR A 45 -17.68 27.77 -10.16
CA TYR A 45 -18.06 26.79 -9.14
C TYR A 45 -17.27 26.98 -7.84
N ILE A 46 -15.94 27.18 -7.92
CA ILE A 46 -15.12 27.50 -6.75
C ILE A 46 -15.64 28.77 -6.07
N ASP A 47 -16.08 29.77 -6.82
CA ASP A 47 -16.58 31.04 -6.26
C ASP A 47 -18.02 31.01 -5.77
N SER A 48 -18.76 29.94 -6.04
CA SER A 48 -20.15 29.79 -5.57
C SER A 48 -20.27 29.94 -4.05
N GLU A 49 -21.47 30.24 -3.56
CA GLU A 49 -21.72 30.50 -2.14
C GLU A 49 -21.40 29.27 -1.27
N GLU A 50 -21.89 28.09 -1.66
CA GLU A 50 -21.72 26.83 -0.92
C GLU A 50 -21.21 25.69 -1.83
N PRO A 51 -19.96 25.75 -2.33
CA PRO A 51 -19.37 24.63 -3.06
C PRO A 51 -19.19 23.44 -2.13
N ASN A 52 -19.37 22.24 -2.68
CA ASN A 52 -19.22 21.00 -1.94
C ASN A 52 -17.74 20.76 -1.63
N LEU A 53 -17.42 20.53 -0.35
CA LEU A 53 -16.05 20.30 0.12
C LEU A 53 -15.34 19.16 -0.63
N ASN A 54 -16.02 18.06 -0.91
CA ASN A 54 -15.42 16.92 -1.61
C ASN A 54 -15.04 17.28 -3.05
N TYR A 55 -15.85 18.10 -3.73
CA TYR A 55 -15.53 18.58 -5.07
C TYR A 55 -14.40 19.60 -5.05
N LEU A 56 -14.33 20.49 -4.06
CA LEU A 56 -13.18 21.39 -3.89
C LEU A 56 -11.88 20.60 -3.68
N ARG A 57 -11.90 19.55 -2.85
CA ARG A 57 -10.75 18.66 -2.62
C ARG A 57 -10.31 17.94 -3.91
N LEU A 58 -11.25 17.49 -4.73
CA LEU A 58 -10.94 16.90 -6.04
C LEU A 58 -10.30 17.94 -6.95
N ILE A 59 -10.94 19.11 -7.11
CA ILE A 59 -10.45 20.18 -7.97
C ILE A 59 -9.03 20.58 -7.58
N ALA A 60 -8.74 20.71 -6.29
CA ALA A 60 -7.41 21.05 -5.78
C ALA A 60 -6.30 20.05 -6.17
N ASN A 61 -6.66 18.80 -6.51
CA ASN A 61 -5.73 17.73 -6.85
C ASN A 61 -5.83 17.28 -8.33
N ILE A 62 -6.59 17.96 -9.19
CA ILE A 62 -6.68 17.60 -10.61
C ILE A 62 -5.28 17.66 -11.25
N GLN A 63 -4.89 16.59 -11.94
CA GLN A 63 -3.77 16.62 -12.87
C GLN A 63 -4.24 17.33 -14.16
N SER A 64 -3.89 18.60 -14.30
CA SER A 64 -4.29 19.43 -15.45
C SER A 64 -3.83 18.82 -16.77
N ARG A 65 -4.76 18.59 -17.69
CA ARG A 65 -4.50 17.96 -18.99
C ARG A 65 -5.35 18.58 -20.11
N ILE A 66 -4.69 18.98 -21.20
CA ILE A 66 -5.31 19.65 -22.35
C ILE A 66 -6.40 18.78 -23.01
N ASP A 67 -6.19 17.47 -23.07
CA ASP A 67 -7.10 16.49 -23.68
C ASP A 67 -8.30 16.12 -22.78
N LYS A 68 -8.30 16.54 -21.51
CA LYS A 68 -9.37 16.27 -20.55
C LYS A 68 -9.92 17.57 -19.97
N LEU A 69 -9.35 17.98 -18.84
CA LEU A 69 -9.74 19.12 -18.05
C LEU A 69 -8.48 19.93 -17.71
N GLU A 70 -8.35 21.07 -18.35
CA GLU A 70 -7.23 22.00 -18.19
C GLU A 70 -7.61 23.05 -17.15
N ILE A 71 -6.91 23.05 -16.02
CA ILE A 71 -7.14 23.97 -14.90
C ILE A 71 -5.83 24.67 -14.56
N SER A 72 -5.85 26.00 -14.47
CA SER A 72 -4.68 26.77 -14.10
C SER A 72 -4.25 26.54 -12.64
N PRO A 73 -2.93 26.63 -12.33
CA PRO A 73 -2.43 26.53 -10.95
C PRO A 73 -3.11 27.51 -9.98
N LYS A 74 -3.52 28.69 -10.48
CA LYS A 74 -4.27 29.68 -9.70
C LYS A 74 -5.62 29.14 -9.22
N ASN A 75 -6.36 28.45 -10.09
CA ASN A 75 -7.64 27.86 -9.74
C ASN A 75 -7.50 26.65 -8.81
N LEU A 76 -6.46 25.82 -9.00
CA LEU A 76 -6.13 24.72 -8.07
C LEU A 76 -5.86 25.27 -6.64
N LEU A 77 -5.06 26.33 -6.54
CA LEU A 77 -4.74 26.97 -5.25
C LEU A 77 -5.98 27.59 -4.59
N ARG A 78 -6.86 28.21 -5.37
CA ARG A 78 -8.12 28.76 -4.86
C ARG A 78 -9.04 27.68 -4.32
N ALA A 79 -9.21 26.58 -5.05
CA ALA A 79 -9.98 25.43 -4.58
C ALA A 79 -9.39 24.87 -3.26
N LYS A 80 -8.07 24.71 -3.19
CA LYS A 80 -7.36 24.27 -1.98
C LYS A 80 -7.66 25.17 -0.78
N ARG A 81 -7.45 26.48 -0.93
CA ARG A 81 -7.68 27.45 0.16
C ARG A 81 -9.13 27.47 0.63
N LYS A 82 -10.09 27.39 -0.30
CA LYS A 82 -11.52 27.36 0.03
C LYS A 82 -11.92 26.07 0.73
N ALA A 83 -11.33 24.93 0.36
CA ALA A 83 -11.52 23.67 1.08
C ALA A 83 -10.98 23.76 2.52
N GLU A 84 -9.77 24.27 2.71
CA GLU A 84 -9.15 24.47 4.04
C GLU A 84 -9.97 25.42 4.93
N GLU A 85 -10.55 26.47 4.35
CA GLU A 85 -11.46 27.39 5.04
C GLU A 85 -12.73 26.66 5.51
N GLN A 86 -13.42 25.94 4.61
CA GLN A 86 -14.61 25.16 4.96
C GLN A 86 -14.33 24.09 6.02
N GLU A 87 -13.20 23.39 5.93
CA GLU A 87 -12.79 22.39 6.92
C GLU A 87 -12.63 23.00 8.32
N LYS A 88 -11.96 24.15 8.42
CA LYS A 88 -11.82 24.86 9.71
C LYS A 88 -13.16 25.26 10.30
N HIS A 89 -14.15 25.58 9.45
CA HIS A 89 -15.51 25.86 9.90
C HIS A 89 -16.25 24.59 10.35
N PHE A 90 -16.19 23.50 9.58
CA PHE A 90 -16.88 22.25 9.91
C PHE A 90 -16.36 21.57 11.18
N PHE A 91 -15.04 21.62 11.40
CA PHE A 91 -14.38 20.91 12.51
C PHE A 91 -14.04 21.82 13.70
N LYS A 92 -14.63 23.01 13.79
CA LYS A 92 -14.37 23.99 14.86
C LYS A 92 -14.64 23.44 16.27
N GLU A 93 -15.59 22.51 16.40
CA GLU A 93 -15.97 21.89 17.68
C GLU A 93 -15.29 20.52 17.91
N ASN A 94 -14.30 20.14 17.09
CA ASN A 94 -13.75 18.77 17.06
C ASN A 94 -14.83 17.70 16.88
N SER A 95 -15.90 18.05 16.17
CA SER A 95 -17.01 17.17 15.79
C SER A 95 -16.51 16.15 14.75
N GLY A 96 -16.01 15.01 15.24
CA GLY A 96 -15.48 13.94 14.41
C GLY A 96 -15.29 12.64 15.19
N ILE A 97 -14.90 11.59 14.47
CA ILE A 97 -14.50 10.34 15.10
C ILE A 97 -13.07 10.51 15.60
N GLN A 98 -12.87 10.45 16.91
CA GLN A 98 -11.55 10.51 17.53
C GLN A 98 -10.91 9.11 17.51
N TYR A 99 -9.65 9.07 17.09
CA TYR A 99 -8.80 7.90 17.17
C TYR A 99 -7.40 8.35 17.62
N GLU A 100 -6.72 7.52 18.38
CA GLU A 100 -5.41 7.84 18.95
C GLU A 100 -4.39 6.77 18.56
N SER A 101 -3.15 7.19 18.31
CA SER A 101 -2.04 6.26 18.16
C SER A 101 -0.89 6.72 19.05
N SER A 102 -0.37 5.82 19.87
CA SER A 102 0.73 6.12 20.79
C SER A 102 1.84 5.07 20.68
N VAL A 103 3.08 5.53 20.82
CA VAL A 103 4.26 4.67 20.85
C VAL A 103 5.14 5.09 22.01
N THR A 104 5.47 4.14 22.89
CA THR A 104 6.34 4.40 24.05
C THR A 104 7.44 3.34 24.18
N PHE A 105 8.66 3.78 24.50
CA PHE A 105 9.73 2.88 24.96
C PHE A 105 9.78 2.89 26.48
N SER A 106 9.60 1.72 27.11
CA SER A 106 9.48 1.58 28.55
C SER A 106 10.63 0.76 29.15
N LYS A 107 11.28 1.31 30.17
CA LYS A 107 12.29 0.58 30.98
C LYS A 107 11.66 -0.45 31.92
N ASN A 108 10.38 -0.30 32.24
CA ASN A 108 9.68 -1.14 33.21
C ASN A 108 8.99 -2.35 32.57
N GLN A 109 9.00 -2.45 31.24
CA GLN A 109 8.41 -3.56 30.49
C GLN A 109 9.41 -4.72 30.36
N ASN A 110 8.93 -5.94 30.57
CA ASN A 110 9.74 -7.16 30.41
C ASN A 110 9.52 -7.81 29.04
N GLU A 111 8.29 -7.79 28.53
CA GLU A 111 7.95 -8.24 27.18
C GLU A 111 8.62 -7.34 26.13
N GLU A 112 9.02 -7.88 24.99
CA GLU A 112 9.71 -7.09 23.95
C GLU A 112 8.79 -6.03 23.33
N VAL A 113 7.54 -6.41 23.08
CA VAL A 113 6.47 -5.57 22.53
C VAL A 113 5.14 -5.87 23.24
N ASN A 114 4.33 -4.84 23.42
CA ASN A 114 2.93 -4.94 23.80
C ASN A 114 2.12 -4.02 22.89
N LEU A 115 1.09 -4.57 22.25
CA LEU A 115 0.19 -3.84 21.36
C LEU A 115 -1.23 -3.92 21.91
N ILE A 116 -1.79 -2.77 22.26
CA ILE A 116 -3.13 -2.64 22.81
C ILE A 116 -4.00 -1.94 21.78
N VAL A 117 -5.10 -2.59 21.38
CA VAL A 117 -6.10 -2.05 20.48
C VAL A 117 -7.40 -1.90 21.25
N GLU A 118 -7.82 -0.66 21.47
CA GLU A 118 -9.04 -0.31 22.20
C GLU A 118 -9.95 0.55 21.32
N GLY A 119 -10.96 -0.08 20.73
CA GLY A 119 -11.82 0.57 19.75
C GLY A 119 -11.03 1.02 18.53
N GLN A 120 -10.89 2.34 18.35
CA GLN A 120 -10.14 2.95 17.25
C GLN A 120 -8.75 3.45 17.68
N SER A 121 -8.37 3.25 18.94
CA SER A 121 -7.07 3.66 19.46
C SER A 121 -6.08 2.49 19.46
N VAL A 122 -4.84 2.76 19.07
CA VAL A 122 -3.75 1.78 19.05
C VAL A 122 -2.58 2.31 19.87
N SER A 123 -2.19 1.56 20.89
CA SER A 123 -1.06 1.90 21.75
C SER A 123 -0.03 0.80 21.68
N ALA A 124 1.19 1.12 21.23
CA ALA A 124 2.30 0.19 21.19
C ALA A 124 3.37 0.58 22.23
N SER A 125 3.82 -0.38 23.03
CA SER A 125 4.94 -0.19 23.95
C SER A 125 6.04 -1.22 23.73
N TYR A 126 7.28 -0.74 23.75
CA TYR A 126 8.48 -1.54 23.47
C TYR A 126 9.42 -1.52 24.65
N SER A 127 10.07 -2.65 24.94
CA SER A 127 11.03 -2.70 26.04
C SER A 127 12.33 -1.97 25.69
N THR A 128 12.67 -0.96 26.49
CA THR A 128 14.00 -0.33 26.40
C THR A 128 15.11 -1.32 26.74
N LYS A 129 14.86 -2.26 27.67
CA LYS A 129 15.85 -3.29 28.07
C LYS A 129 16.16 -4.22 26.91
N TRP A 130 15.16 -4.59 26.10
CA TRP A 130 15.37 -5.38 24.89
C TRP A 130 16.36 -4.69 23.95
N LEU A 131 16.19 -3.39 23.70
CA LEU A 131 17.11 -2.63 22.85
C LEU A 131 18.51 -2.50 23.45
N GLU A 132 18.61 -2.19 24.74
CA GLU A 132 19.91 -2.04 25.43
C GLU A 132 20.73 -3.35 25.39
N ASN A 133 20.06 -4.51 25.42
CA ASN A 133 20.70 -5.82 25.36
C ASN A 133 21.01 -6.29 23.93
N ASN A 134 20.36 -5.73 22.91
CA ASN A 134 20.45 -6.18 21.51
C ASN A 134 20.83 -5.01 20.58
N THR A 135 22.08 -4.56 20.68
CA THR A 135 22.60 -3.39 19.95
C THR A 135 23.30 -3.74 18.64
N ASP A 136 23.42 -5.02 18.30
CA ASP A 136 23.98 -5.44 17.02
C ASP A 136 23.07 -5.03 15.86
N TYR A 137 23.67 -4.61 14.75
CA TYR A 137 22.95 -3.96 13.67
C TYR A 137 21.93 -4.87 12.97
N ALA A 138 22.18 -6.18 12.94
CA ALA A 138 21.22 -7.15 12.39
C ALA A 138 19.95 -7.19 13.25
N THR A 139 20.08 -7.31 14.57
CA THR A 139 18.93 -7.32 15.48
C THR A 139 18.17 -5.99 15.47
N LEU A 140 18.88 -4.86 15.34
CA LEU A 140 18.23 -3.55 15.19
C LEU A 140 17.36 -3.48 13.92
N LEU A 141 17.83 -4.01 12.80
CA LEU A 141 17.02 -4.10 11.57
C LEU A 141 15.86 -5.10 11.72
N ASN A 142 16.09 -6.22 12.40
CA ASN A 142 15.06 -7.23 12.65
C ASN A 142 13.89 -6.72 13.50
N ASN A 143 14.09 -5.68 14.33
CA ASN A 143 12.99 -5.06 15.07
C ASN A 143 11.91 -4.49 14.13
N PHE A 144 12.25 -4.03 12.92
CA PHE A 144 11.25 -3.60 11.93
C PHE A 144 10.38 -4.74 11.42
N ILE A 145 10.87 -5.98 11.47
CA ILE A 145 10.14 -7.18 11.07
C ILE A 145 9.34 -7.72 12.27
N TYR A 146 10.01 -7.98 13.40
CA TYR A 146 9.40 -8.76 14.48
C TYR A 146 8.73 -7.91 15.58
N LEU A 147 9.19 -6.68 15.82
CA LEU A 147 8.55 -5.81 16.82
C LEU A 147 7.53 -4.88 16.19
N PHE A 148 7.86 -4.30 15.04
CA PHE A 148 7.02 -3.29 14.39
C PHE A 148 6.12 -3.85 13.29
N GLU A 149 6.39 -5.08 12.83
CA GLU A 149 5.60 -5.78 11.81
C GLU A 149 5.43 -4.97 10.52
N PHE A 150 6.49 -4.29 10.05
CA PHE A 150 6.47 -3.55 8.77
C PHE A 150 6.26 -4.49 7.57
N VAL A 151 6.55 -5.77 7.76
CA VAL A 151 6.27 -6.83 6.81
C VAL A 151 5.58 -7.99 7.53
N ASP A 152 4.79 -8.77 6.78
CA ASP A 152 4.16 -9.98 7.30
C ASP A 152 5.05 -11.23 7.14
N ILE A 153 4.51 -12.39 7.47
CA ILE A 153 5.20 -13.70 7.37
C ILE A 153 5.67 -14.06 5.95
N GLN A 154 5.11 -13.44 4.90
CA GLN A 154 5.55 -13.60 3.51
C GLN A 154 6.50 -12.48 3.07
N MET A 155 6.97 -11.65 3.99
CA MET A 155 7.78 -10.47 3.75
C MET A 155 7.07 -9.42 2.86
N ARG A 156 5.73 -9.39 2.86
CA ARG A 156 4.94 -8.35 2.18
C ARG A 156 4.80 -7.14 3.08
N CYS A 157 4.98 -5.93 2.55
CA CYS A 157 4.80 -4.68 3.30
C CYS A 157 3.38 -4.57 3.85
N THR A 158 3.25 -4.37 5.17
CA THR A 158 1.96 -4.22 5.86
C THR A 158 1.40 -2.80 5.77
N LEU A 159 2.24 -1.82 5.44
CA LEU A 159 1.91 -0.40 5.39
C LEU A 159 1.13 0.03 4.14
N VAL A 160 0.92 -0.88 3.19
CA VAL A 160 0.11 -0.64 1.99
C VAL A 160 -1.39 -0.58 2.34
N ASN A 161 -2.20 0.01 1.47
CA ASN A 161 -3.65 -0.05 1.61
C ASN A 161 -4.17 -1.41 1.14
N LYS A 162 -5.05 -2.05 1.93
CA LYS A 162 -5.73 -3.29 1.53
C LYS A 162 -7.24 -3.07 1.52
N THR A 163 -7.91 -3.46 0.44
CA THR A 163 -9.36 -3.30 0.31
C THR A 163 -10.12 -4.15 1.34
N SER A 164 -9.55 -5.28 1.75
CA SER A 164 -10.05 -6.16 2.81
C SER A 164 -10.10 -5.49 4.20
N GLU A 165 -9.29 -4.45 4.43
CA GLU A 165 -9.25 -3.69 5.68
C GLU A 165 -10.20 -2.47 5.63
N MET A 166 -10.86 -2.20 4.51
CA MET A 166 -11.77 -1.07 4.34
C MET A 166 -13.21 -1.50 4.58
N GLY A 167 -13.97 -0.76 5.39
CA GLY A 167 -15.41 -0.99 5.53
C GLY A 167 -16.18 -0.73 4.23
N VAL A 168 -17.36 -1.35 4.06
CA VAL A 168 -18.23 -1.16 2.87
C VAL A 168 -18.52 0.31 2.59
N LEU A 169 -18.82 1.07 3.64
CA LEU A 169 -19.07 2.51 3.53
C LEU A 169 -17.84 3.26 3.03
N GLU A 170 -16.64 2.91 3.52
CA GLU A 170 -15.39 3.49 3.05
C GLU A 170 -15.14 3.20 1.58
N ARG A 171 -15.43 1.97 1.13
CA ARG A 171 -15.24 1.56 -0.27
C ARG A 171 -16.20 2.26 -1.23
N LEU A 172 -17.45 2.51 -0.82
CA LEU A 172 -18.52 2.91 -1.73
C LEU A 172 -18.92 4.39 -1.67
N MET A 173 -18.79 5.05 -0.52
CA MET A 173 -19.39 6.37 -0.29
C MET A 173 -18.41 7.55 -0.37
N PHE A 174 -17.09 7.33 -0.30
CA PHE A 174 -16.13 8.42 -0.42
C PHE A 174 -15.90 8.81 -1.89
N THR A 175 -16.21 10.06 -2.23
CA THR A 175 -15.87 10.65 -3.52
C THR A 175 -14.34 10.74 -3.63
N SER A 176 -13.76 9.95 -4.54
CA SER A 176 -12.32 9.94 -4.79
C SER A 176 -12.04 10.16 -6.28
N SER A 177 -10.82 10.59 -6.59
CA SER A 177 -10.37 10.68 -7.98
C SER A 177 -10.18 9.28 -8.56
N GLN A 178 -10.44 9.10 -9.85
CA GLN A 178 -10.07 7.90 -10.59
C GLN A 178 -8.55 7.63 -10.56
N ASN A 179 -7.75 8.67 -10.34
CA ASN A 179 -6.30 8.59 -10.21
C ASN A 179 -5.84 8.75 -8.75
N ALA A 180 -6.71 8.58 -7.75
CA ALA A 180 -6.29 8.63 -6.35
C ALA A 180 -5.71 7.28 -5.93
N TYR A 181 -4.63 7.33 -5.14
CA TYR A 181 -4.24 6.18 -4.34
C TYR A 181 -5.36 5.92 -3.33
N ASN A 182 -5.87 4.68 -3.33
CA ASN A 182 -6.95 4.30 -2.45
C ASN A 182 -6.43 4.21 -1.01
N LYS A 183 -7.14 4.85 -0.08
CA LYS A 183 -6.76 4.86 1.33
C LYS A 183 -8.01 4.81 2.21
N GLY A 184 -8.04 3.83 3.10
CA GLY A 184 -9.04 3.74 4.16
C GLY A 184 -8.49 4.15 5.53
N PHE A 185 -9.35 4.08 6.53
CA PHE A 185 -9.01 4.36 7.92
C PHE A 185 -7.84 3.50 8.42
N ALA A 186 -7.85 2.20 8.13
CA ALA A 186 -6.79 1.28 8.50
C ALA A 186 -5.41 1.69 7.93
N PHE A 187 -5.37 2.17 6.68
CA PHE A 187 -4.14 2.67 6.08
C PHE A 187 -3.60 3.92 6.80
N GLU A 188 -4.47 4.87 7.13
CA GLU A 188 -4.06 6.08 7.86
C GLU A 188 -3.54 5.74 9.26
N GLN A 189 -4.22 4.85 9.98
CA GLN A 189 -3.77 4.39 11.29
C GLN A 189 -2.41 3.69 11.23
N LYS A 190 -2.20 2.79 10.25
CA LYS A 190 -0.88 2.16 10.02
C LYS A 190 0.20 3.17 9.67
N ASN A 191 -0.10 4.20 8.90
CA ASN A 191 0.87 5.25 8.57
C ASN A 191 1.25 6.10 9.77
N ILE A 192 0.29 6.45 10.63
CA ILE A 192 0.55 7.20 11.86
C ILE A 192 1.37 6.34 12.83
N LEU A 193 0.95 5.10 13.06
CA LEU A 193 1.64 4.19 13.96
C LEU A 193 3.09 3.96 13.51
N SER A 194 3.31 3.66 12.22
CA SER A 194 4.66 3.46 11.68
C SER A 194 5.50 4.73 11.67
N HIS A 195 4.88 5.92 11.55
CA HIS A 195 5.59 7.18 11.73
C HIS A 195 6.06 7.37 13.17
N LEU A 196 5.19 7.11 14.16
CA LEU A 196 5.52 7.17 15.57
C LEU A 196 6.58 6.12 15.97
N GLN A 197 6.48 4.90 15.44
CA GLN A 197 7.49 3.86 15.61
C GLN A 197 8.84 4.32 15.06
N MET A 198 8.89 4.85 13.83
CA MET A 198 10.12 5.38 13.23
C MET A 198 10.71 6.52 14.07
N SER A 199 9.90 7.50 14.48
CA SER A 199 10.34 8.65 15.27
C SER A 199 10.90 8.23 16.62
N SER A 200 10.12 7.47 17.40
CA SER A 200 10.51 7.03 18.74
C SER A 200 11.72 6.11 18.69
N TYR A 201 11.79 5.20 17.72
CA TYR A 201 12.92 4.30 17.57
C TYR A 201 14.20 5.03 17.13
N TYR A 202 14.09 5.98 16.18
CA TYR A 202 15.20 6.83 15.77
C TYR A 202 15.82 7.57 16.96
N HIS A 203 14.97 8.18 17.81
CA HIS A 203 15.44 8.87 19.01
C HIS A 203 16.00 7.93 20.07
N GLN A 204 15.39 6.75 20.27
CA GLN A 204 15.85 5.77 21.23
C GLN A 204 17.24 5.22 20.85
N LEU A 205 17.46 4.86 19.58
CA LEU A 205 18.77 4.45 19.10
C LEU A 205 19.82 5.55 19.26
N PHE A 206 19.44 6.79 18.89
CA PHE A 206 20.35 7.93 19.04
C PHE A 206 20.76 8.16 20.49
N SER A 207 19.84 7.99 21.45
CA SER A 207 20.14 8.08 22.88
C SER A 207 21.14 7.03 23.37
N MET A 208 21.24 5.90 22.66
CA MET A 208 22.21 4.84 22.89
C MET A 208 23.50 5.01 22.07
N GLY A 209 23.66 6.15 21.39
CA GLY A 209 24.82 6.44 20.53
C GLY A 209 24.78 5.75 19.16
N ILE A 210 23.64 5.16 18.78
CA ILE A 210 23.47 4.43 17.52
C ILE A 210 22.72 5.29 16.52
N ARG A 211 23.28 5.42 15.32
CA ARG A 211 22.65 6.10 14.20
C ARG A 211 22.07 5.09 13.24
N ILE A 212 20.77 5.17 12.95
CA ILE A 212 20.14 4.28 11.98
C ILE A 212 20.79 4.39 10.59
N GLU A 213 21.33 5.56 10.25
CA GLU A 213 22.08 5.75 9.01
C GLU A 213 23.32 4.86 8.93
N LYS A 214 24.01 4.64 10.05
CA LYS A 214 25.18 3.74 10.11
C LYS A 214 24.79 2.27 10.01
N VAL A 215 23.64 1.91 10.56
CA VAL A 215 23.05 0.57 10.40
C VAL A 215 22.72 0.30 8.93
N ILE A 216 22.15 1.30 8.23
CA ILE A 216 21.87 1.23 6.80
C ILE A 216 23.16 1.07 5.98
N GLU A 217 24.20 1.88 6.24
CA GLU A 217 25.50 1.76 5.56
C GLU A 217 26.11 0.37 5.74
N TRP A 218 26.13 -0.14 6.98
CA TRP A 218 26.63 -1.47 7.29
C TRP A 218 25.86 -2.58 6.57
N PHE A 219 24.54 -2.47 6.42
CA PHE A 219 23.76 -3.49 5.71
C PHE A 219 24.30 -3.69 4.27
N PHE A 220 24.49 -2.59 3.54
CA PHE A 220 24.95 -2.65 2.15
C PHE A 220 26.45 -2.95 2.04
N GLU A 221 27.29 -2.31 2.84
CA GLU A 221 28.75 -2.38 2.67
C GLU A 221 29.39 -3.61 3.32
N ASP A 222 28.79 -4.13 4.39
CA ASP A 222 29.34 -5.26 5.16
C ASP A 222 28.46 -6.51 5.08
N TYR A 223 27.19 -6.39 5.45
CA TYR A 223 26.33 -7.55 5.68
C TYR A 223 26.05 -8.34 4.40
N LEU A 224 25.67 -7.68 3.30
CA LEU A 224 25.43 -8.34 2.01
C LEU A 224 26.66 -9.12 1.51
N SER A 225 27.84 -8.54 1.67
CA SER A 225 29.11 -9.17 1.29
C SER A 225 29.41 -10.38 2.17
N LYS A 226 29.29 -10.25 3.50
CA LYS A 226 29.64 -11.30 4.46
C LYS A 226 28.66 -12.49 4.43
N GLU A 227 27.36 -12.24 4.34
CA GLU A 227 26.34 -13.29 4.44
C GLU A 227 25.97 -13.95 3.12
N PHE A 228 26.08 -13.20 2.01
CA PHE A 228 25.62 -13.63 0.69
C PHE A 228 26.68 -13.55 -0.40
N SER A 229 27.91 -13.14 -0.09
CA SER A 229 28.97 -12.88 -1.09
C SER A 229 28.58 -11.85 -2.15
N ALA A 230 27.60 -10.99 -1.86
CA ALA A 230 27.15 -9.91 -2.72
C ALA A 230 28.01 -8.67 -2.47
N GLN A 231 29.11 -8.56 -3.20
CA GLN A 231 30.15 -7.55 -2.98
C GLN A 231 29.82 -6.21 -3.65
N SER A 232 30.57 -5.19 -3.25
CA SER A 232 30.66 -3.89 -3.93
C SER A 232 29.46 -2.95 -3.83
N PHE A 233 28.42 -3.28 -3.06
CA PHE A 233 27.40 -2.30 -2.70
C PHE A 233 28.01 -1.16 -1.88
N LYS A 234 27.61 0.07 -2.19
CA LYS A 234 28.03 1.30 -1.49
C LYS A 234 26.88 2.25 -1.31
N VAL A 235 26.80 2.88 -0.15
CA VAL A 235 25.80 3.91 0.14
C VAL A 235 26.38 4.95 1.08
N LYS A 236 26.06 6.21 0.83
CA LYS A 236 26.45 7.31 1.72
C LYS A 236 25.19 7.92 2.30
N MET A 237 24.97 7.68 3.59
CA MET A 237 23.82 8.23 4.29
C MET A 237 24.14 9.63 4.82
N PRO A 238 23.11 10.46 5.10
CA PRO A 238 23.33 11.80 5.61
C PRO A 238 24.18 11.84 6.88
N SER A 239 24.95 12.92 7.06
CA SER A 239 25.82 13.08 8.23
C SER A 239 25.03 13.36 9.51
N ALA A 240 25.66 13.17 10.67
CA ALA A 240 25.02 13.42 11.97
C ALA A 240 24.67 14.90 12.18
N ASN A 241 25.46 15.79 11.60
CA ASN A 241 25.35 17.24 11.77
C ASN A 241 24.49 17.91 10.69
N SER A 242 23.96 17.14 9.74
CA SER A 242 23.12 17.67 8.67
C SER A 242 21.76 18.10 9.20
N THR A 243 21.23 19.22 8.69
CA THR A 243 19.84 19.65 8.96
C THR A 243 18.84 18.66 8.40
N PHE A 244 17.59 18.63 8.87
CA PHE A 244 16.62 17.69 8.30
C PHE A 244 16.33 17.95 6.82
N LEU A 245 16.42 19.21 6.38
CA LEU A 245 16.35 19.57 4.95
C LEU A 245 17.48 18.89 4.17
N GLU A 246 18.74 19.02 4.61
CA GLU A 246 19.89 18.37 3.98
C GLU A 246 19.79 16.84 4.04
N LYS A 247 19.23 16.28 5.12
CA LYS A 247 19.01 14.85 5.21
C LYS A 247 17.99 14.38 4.16
N CYS A 248 16.89 15.12 3.98
CA CYS A 248 15.88 14.82 2.96
C CYS A 248 16.43 14.92 1.53
N THR A 249 17.27 15.91 1.23
CA THR A 249 17.85 16.08 -0.11
C THR A 249 18.88 15.01 -0.45
N ASN A 250 19.57 14.44 0.55
CA ASN A 250 20.61 13.43 0.35
C ASN A 250 20.10 11.98 0.38
N ILE A 251 19.09 11.66 1.21
CA ILE A 251 18.63 10.28 1.37
C ILE A 251 17.98 9.70 0.10
N MET A 252 17.31 10.53 -0.68
CA MET A 252 16.64 10.08 -1.91
C MET A 252 17.64 9.64 -2.99
N PRO A 253 18.66 10.46 -3.36
CA PRO A 253 19.75 9.99 -4.21
C PRO A 253 20.43 8.72 -3.70
N ALA A 254 20.62 8.60 -2.37
CA ALA A 254 21.21 7.39 -1.78
C ALA A 254 20.34 6.15 -2.00
N LEU A 255 19.01 6.26 -1.84
CA LEU A 255 18.06 5.18 -2.11
C LEU A 255 18.05 4.78 -3.59
N GLU A 256 18.01 5.76 -4.49
CA GLU A 256 18.05 5.49 -5.93
C GLU A 256 19.38 4.82 -6.34
N ALA A 257 20.50 5.24 -5.75
CA ALA A 257 21.81 4.67 -6.02
C ALA A 257 21.90 3.20 -5.61
N VAL A 258 21.39 2.81 -4.44
CA VAL A 258 21.42 1.39 -4.01
C VAL A 258 20.47 0.53 -4.84
N LEU A 259 19.32 1.07 -5.27
CA LEU A 259 18.40 0.34 -6.15
C LEU A 259 18.99 0.13 -7.55
N LYS A 260 19.71 1.11 -8.09
CA LYS A 260 20.46 0.95 -9.36
C LYS A 260 21.58 -0.07 -9.24
N GLN A 261 22.33 -0.06 -8.14
CA GLN A 261 23.33 -1.08 -7.85
C GLN A 261 22.70 -2.48 -7.75
N TYR A 262 21.55 -2.58 -7.08
CA TYR A 262 20.80 -3.83 -6.98
C TYR A 262 20.31 -4.34 -8.36
N ILE A 263 19.74 -3.46 -9.20
CA ILE A 263 19.34 -3.82 -10.57
C ILE A 263 20.54 -4.41 -11.32
N LEU A 264 21.69 -3.72 -11.30
CA LEU A 264 22.88 -4.20 -11.99
C LEU A 264 23.37 -5.53 -11.42
N PHE A 265 23.32 -5.71 -10.11
CA PHE A 265 23.68 -6.97 -9.47
C PHE A 265 22.78 -8.12 -9.91
N VAL A 266 21.46 -7.90 -10.03
CA VAL A 266 20.52 -8.92 -10.52
C VAL A 266 20.81 -9.30 -11.97
N GLU A 267 21.17 -8.32 -12.80
CA GLU A 267 21.40 -8.52 -14.24
C GLU A 267 22.77 -9.14 -14.55
N GLU A 268 23.84 -8.68 -13.89
CA GLU A 268 25.24 -9.03 -14.21
C GLU A 268 25.90 -9.92 -13.14
N GLY A 269 25.24 -10.17 -12.00
CA GLY A 269 25.79 -10.92 -10.86
C GLY A 269 26.88 -10.18 -10.07
N HIS A 270 27.24 -8.96 -10.47
CA HIS A 270 28.23 -8.11 -9.82
C HIS A 270 27.93 -6.62 -10.08
N ILE A 271 28.57 -5.73 -9.32
CA ILE A 271 28.42 -4.29 -9.47
C ILE A 271 29.68 -3.71 -10.11
N ASP A 272 29.51 -3.17 -11.32
CA ASP A 272 30.49 -2.34 -12.01
C ASP A 272 30.03 -0.86 -11.96
N PHE A 273 30.80 -0.03 -11.26
CA PHE A 273 30.47 1.39 -11.08
C PHE A 273 30.68 2.20 -12.37
N GLU A 274 31.64 1.85 -13.23
CA GLU A 274 31.83 2.53 -14.51
C GLU A 274 30.63 2.27 -15.42
N LEU A 275 30.12 1.03 -15.42
CA LEU A 275 28.89 0.69 -16.13
C LEU A 275 27.67 1.42 -15.57
N LEU A 276 27.53 1.52 -14.23
CA LEU A 276 26.44 2.27 -13.61
C LEU A 276 26.44 3.75 -14.00
N GLU A 277 27.60 4.37 -14.11
CA GLU A 277 27.73 5.78 -14.51
C GLU A 277 27.31 6.01 -15.98
N ILE A 278 27.58 5.03 -16.86
CA ILE A 278 27.15 5.06 -18.26
C ILE A 278 25.63 4.85 -18.38
N ARG A 279 25.03 4.04 -17.50
CA ARG A 279 23.58 3.81 -17.45
C ARG A 279 22.86 5.06 -16.94
N SER A 280 22.37 5.87 -17.87
CA SER A 280 21.58 7.07 -17.58
C SER A 280 20.09 6.81 -17.36
N ASP A 281 19.69 5.54 -17.23
CA ASP A 281 18.29 5.17 -17.10
C ASP A 281 17.64 5.77 -15.84
N HIS A 282 16.43 6.29 -16.03
CA HIS A 282 15.60 6.75 -14.93
C HIS A 282 15.11 5.53 -14.15
N LEU A 283 15.23 5.56 -12.81
CA LEU A 283 14.75 4.48 -11.96
C LEU A 283 13.22 4.41 -12.00
N ILE A 284 12.69 3.29 -12.48
CA ILE A 284 11.25 3.02 -12.48
C ILE A 284 10.99 1.92 -11.45
N TYR A 285 10.41 2.27 -10.30
CA TYR A 285 10.23 1.34 -9.17
C TYR A 285 9.48 0.06 -9.54
N LYS A 286 8.51 0.14 -10.45
CA LYS A 286 7.76 -1.03 -10.96
C LYS A 286 8.57 -2.00 -11.81
N ASN A 287 9.75 -1.59 -12.29
CA ASN A 287 10.59 -2.39 -13.18
C ASN A 287 11.83 -2.94 -12.46
N ILE A 288 11.99 -2.73 -11.16
CA ILE A 288 13.14 -3.25 -10.42
C ILE A 288 13.00 -4.79 -10.38
N PRO A 289 13.94 -5.55 -10.97
CA PRO A 289 13.79 -6.98 -11.12
C PRO A 289 13.97 -7.71 -9.79
N SER A 290 13.48 -8.94 -9.71
CA SER A 290 13.78 -9.86 -8.63
C SER A 290 14.97 -10.75 -8.99
N LEU A 291 15.77 -11.15 -8.00
CA LEU A 291 16.76 -12.25 -8.11
C LEU A 291 16.05 -13.57 -8.45
N GLU A 292 14.85 -13.78 -7.92
CA GLU A 292 14.07 -15.00 -8.11
C GLU A 292 13.01 -14.80 -9.20
N LYS A 293 12.89 -15.80 -10.07
CA LYS A 293 11.77 -15.86 -11.03
C LYS A 293 10.51 -16.23 -10.29
N LYS A 294 9.36 -15.82 -10.83
CA LYS A 294 8.03 -16.11 -10.28
C LYS A 294 7.91 -15.70 -8.82
N LYS A 295 8.17 -14.45 -8.47
CA LYS A 295 8.16 -14.01 -7.07
C LYS A 295 6.75 -13.80 -6.54
N TYR A 296 5.95 -12.99 -7.23
CA TYR A 296 4.65 -12.56 -6.74
C TYR A 296 3.53 -13.07 -7.63
N ALA A 297 2.45 -13.56 -7.02
CA ALA A 297 1.21 -13.92 -7.69
C ALA A 297 0.09 -12.93 -7.33
N TYR A 298 -0.72 -12.56 -8.32
CA TYR A 298 -1.86 -11.65 -8.20
C TYR A 298 -3.10 -12.31 -8.79
N GLY A 299 -4.26 -12.11 -8.18
CA GLY A 299 -5.53 -12.55 -8.77
C GLY A 299 -5.80 -11.85 -10.10
N SER A 300 -6.25 -12.60 -11.11
CA SER A 300 -6.58 -12.09 -12.43
C SER A 300 -7.74 -12.86 -13.06
N GLY A 301 -8.46 -12.19 -13.96
CA GLY A 301 -9.56 -12.79 -14.71
C GLY A 301 -10.89 -12.93 -13.95
N ASP A 302 -11.93 -13.24 -14.72
CA ASP A 302 -13.31 -13.33 -14.22
C ASP A 302 -13.51 -14.50 -13.24
N GLU A 303 -12.77 -15.60 -13.43
CA GLU A 303 -12.84 -16.75 -12.55
C GLU A 303 -12.34 -16.39 -11.15
N TYR A 304 -11.20 -15.69 -11.02
CA TYR A 304 -10.72 -15.19 -9.73
C TYR A 304 -11.73 -14.25 -9.07
N ASN A 305 -12.22 -13.26 -9.83
CA ASN A 305 -13.18 -12.29 -9.32
C ASN A 305 -14.45 -12.97 -8.81
N THR A 306 -14.97 -13.94 -9.56
CA THR A 306 -16.18 -14.68 -9.19
C THR A 306 -15.93 -15.57 -7.99
N ALA A 307 -14.87 -16.38 -8.00
CA ALA A 307 -14.56 -17.30 -6.90
C ALA A 307 -14.34 -16.56 -5.59
N THR A 308 -13.52 -15.50 -5.60
CA THR A 308 -13.22 -14.72 -4.40
C THR A 308 -14.42 -13.90 -3.91
N PHE A 309 -15.25 -13.37 -4.81
CA PHE A 309 -16.51 -12.73 -4.42
C PHE A 309 -17.45 -13.71 -3.71
N LEU A 310 -17.65 -14.91 -4.29
CA LEU A 310 -18.57 -15.90 -3.73
C LEU A 310 -18.08 -16.47 -2.40
N LEU A 311 -16.77 -16.68 -2.24
CA LEU A 311 -16.19 -17.30 -1.05
C LEU A 311 -15.92 -16.30 0.08
N PHE A 312 -15.36 -15.12 -0.24
CA PHE A 312 -14.73 -14.25 0.75
C PHE A 312 -15.40 -12.88 0.92
N SER A 313 -16.26 -12.46 0.00
CA SER A 313 -16.91 -11.15 0.11
C SER A 313 -18.03 -11.14 1.15
N ASP A 314 -18.01 -10.10 1.97
CA ASP A 314 -19.08 -9.70 2.89
C ASP A 314 -20.37 -9.22 2.21
N GLN A 315 -20.33 -9.01 0.89
CA GLN A 315 -21.50 -8.63 0.10
C GLN A 315 -22.16 -9.82 -0.59
N CYS A 316 -21.67 -11.03 -0.40
CA CYS A 316 -22.29 -12.23 -0.94
C CYS A 316 -23.30 -12.82 0.07
N SER A 317 -24.52 -13.06 -0.39
CA SER A 317 -25.61 -13.65 0.40
C SER A 317 -25.40 -15.11 0.83
N LEU A 318 -24.22 -15.69 0.58
CA LEU A 318 -23.90 -17.07 0.96
C LEU A 318 -23.45 -17.22 2.42
N GLY A 319 -23.11 -16.12 3.11
CA GLY A 319 -22.76 -16.15 4.54
C GLY A 319 -23.94 -16.29 5.50
N TYR A 320 -25.18 -16.32 5.01
CA TYR A 320 -26.39 -16.37 5.84
C TYR A 320 -26.97 -17.79 5.93
N HIS A 321 -27.15 -18.29 7.15
CA HIS A 321 -27.81 -19.57 7.42
C HIS A 321 -29.31 -19.35 7.60
N LYS A 322 -30.11 -19.85 6.66
CA LYS A 322 -31.56 -19.62 6.66
C LYS A 322 -32.28 -20.24 7.86
N GLU A 323 -31.90 -21.45 8.28
CA GLU A 323 -32.63 -22.17 9.34
C GLU A 323 -32.27 -21.70 10.76
N THR A 324 -31.00 -21.36 11.03
CA THR A 324 -30.56 -20.84 12.34
C THR A 324 -30.69 -19.32 12.44
N GLU A 325 -30.95 -18.63 11.33
CA GLU A 325 -30.92 -17.16 11.19
C GLU A 325 -29.56 -16.53 11.55
N GLU A 326 -28.50 -17.32 11.62
CA GLU A 326 -27.15 -16.85 11.88
C GLU A 326 -26.50 -16.27 10.61
N SER A 327 -25.70 -15.22 10.78
CA SER A 327 -24.98 -14.57 9.69
C SER A 327 -23.49 -14.55 9.97
N TYR A 328 -22.73 -15.05 9.02
CA TYR A 328 -21.27 -14.99 9.00
C TYR A 328 -20.82 -13.90 8.04
N ASP A 329 -19.60 -13.39 8.25
CA ASP A 329 -19.08 -12.34 7.38
C ASP A 329 -18.91 -12.81 5.93
N ASN A 330 -18.69 -14.11 5.68
CA ASN A 330 -18.61 -14.66 4.32
C ASN A 330 -18.79 -16.18 4.33
N PHE A 331 -18.92 -16.76 3.13
CA PHE A 331 -19.17 -18.20 2.97
C PHE A 331 -17.99 -19.07 3.41
N PHE A 332 -16.75 -18.56 3.29
CA PHE A 332 -15.57 -19.25 3.80
C PHE A 332 -15.62 -19.41 5.33
N LYS A 333 -15.93 -18.34 6.08
CA LYS A 333 -16.11 -18.43 7.53
C LYS A 333 -17.29 -19.32 7.90
N PHE A 334 -18.38 -19.26 7.15
CA PHE A 334 -19.52 -20.14 7.34
C PHE A 334 -19.10 -21.63 7.28
N LEU A 335 -18.46 -22.06 6.19
CA LEU A 335 -18.02 -23.44 5.98
C LEU A 335 -16.89 -23.90 6.93
N LEU A 336 -16.21 -22.99 7.62
CA LEU A 336 -15.23 -23.34 8.65
C LEU A 336 -15.86 -23.64 10.01
N ASN A 337 -17.03 -23.07 10.29
CA ASN A 337 -17.68 -23.19 11.60
C ASN A 337 -18.86 -24.16 11.56
N ASP A 338 -19.57 -24.24 10.44
CA ASP A 338 -20.78 -25.04 10.27
C ASP A 338 -20.72 -25.97 9.05
N GLN A 339 -21.62 -26.96 9.07
CA GLN A 339 -21.88 -27.85 7.95
C GLN A 339 -23.23 -27.50 7.32
N ILE A 340 -23.30 -27.52 5.99
CA ILE A 340 -24.55 -27.27 5.26
C ILE A 340 -24.69 -28.24 4.10
N LYS A 341 -25.92 -28.66 3.85
CA LYS A 341 -26.26 -29.41 2.63
C LYS A 341 -26.71 -28.46 1.52
N LEU A 342 -26.48 -28.86 0.26
CA LEU A 342 -26.96 -28.08 -0.88
C LEU A 342 -28.49 -27.89 -0.88
N SER A 343 -29.24 -28.82 -0.30
CA SER A 343 -30.69 -28.74 -0.13
C SER A 343 -31.14 -27.62 0.82
N GLU A 344 -30.31 -27.26 1.79
CA GLU A 344 -30.59 -26.26 2.84
C GLU A 344 -30.26 -24.84 2.36
N ILE A 345 -29.48 -24.71 1.28
CA ILE A 345 -29.19 -23.43 0.64
C ILE A 345 -30.44 -22.89 -0.06
N ALA A 346 -30.72 -21.60 0.11
CA ALA A 346 -31.84 -20.94 -0.57
C ALA A 346 -31.72 -21.03 -2.10
N ASP A 347 -32.83 -21.26 -2.79
CA ASP A 347 -32.83 -21.54 -4.24
C ASP A 347 -32.11 -20.47 -5.08
N TYR A 348 -32.25 -19.19 -4.72
CA TYR A 348 -31.59 -18.08 -5.40
C TYR A 348 -30.06 -18.06 -5.23
N ASN A 349 -29.53 -18.81 -4.27
CA ASN A 349 -28.09 -18.96 -4.01
C ASN A 349 -27.52 -20.28 -4.55
N LYS A 350 -28.36 -21.28 -4.88
CA LYS A 350 -27.89 -22.59 -5.36
C LYS A 350 -27.01 -22.49 -6.61
N SER A 351 -27.35 -21.59 -7.54
CA SER A 351 -26.54 -21.36 -8.76
C SER A 351 -25.11 -20.91 -8.45
N LYS A 352 -24.94 -20.09 -7.41
CA LYS A 352 -23.62 -19.61 -6.96
C LYS A 352 -22.78 -20.74 -6.38
N VAL A 353 -23.39 -21.61 -5.57
CA VAL A 353 -22.70 -22.77 -4.99
C VAL A 353 -22.38 -23.82 -6.04
N ASN A 354 -23.30 -24.10 -6.95
CA ASN A 354 -23.05 -24.99 -8.08
C ASN A 354 -21.90 -24.48 -8.95
N TRP A 355 -21.81 -23.17 -9.20
CA TRP A 355 -20.66 -22.59 -9.90
C TRP A 355 -19.33 -22.93 -9.19
N LEU A 356 -19.26 -22.83 -7.86
CA LEU A 356 -18.06 -23.18 -7.09
C LEU A 356 -17.73 -24.68 -7.15
N ILE A 357 -18.75 -25.54 -7.21
CA ILE A 357 -18.59 -27.00 -7.35
C ILE A 357 -18.09 -27.34 -8.76
N ASP A 358 -18.71 -26.78 -9.79
CA ASP A 358 -18.36 -27.01 -11.19
C ASP A 358 -16.91 -26.59 -11.50
N HIS A 359 -16.42 -25.53 -10.84
CA HIS A 359 -15.04 -25.03 -10.98
C HIS A 359 -14.03 -25.68 -10.01
N LYS A 360 -14.49 -26.69 -9.24
CA LYS A 360 -13.70 -27.49 -8.30
C LYS A 360 -13.10 -26.70 -7.12
N TYR A 361 -13.77 -25.64 -6.68
CA TYR A 361 -13.45 -24.97 -5.42
C TYR A 361 -14.14 -25.67 -4.24
N LEU A 362 -15.36 -26.13 -4.46
CA LEU A 362 -16.15 -26.90 -3.51
C LEU A 362 -16.45 -28.30 -4.05
N SER A 363 -16.84 -29.20 -3.17
CA SER A 363 -17.34 -30.53 -3.51
C SER A 363 -18.42 -30.94 -2.50
N ILE A 364 -19.11 -32.05 -2.78
CA ILE A 364 -20.11 -32.63 -1.90
C ILE A 364 -19.55 -33.95 -1.37
N ASP A 365 -19.58 -34.13 -0.05
CA ASP A 365 -19.11 -35.36 0.58
C ASP A 365 -20.15 -36.51 0.53
N GLU A 366 -19.80 -37.66 1.10
CA GLU A 366 -20.68 -38.84 1.12
C GLU A 366 -21.98 -38.63 1.91
N HIS A 367 -22.04 -37.62 2.78
CA HIS A 367 -23.21 -37.29 3.61
C HIS A 367 -24.00 -36.09 3.07
N GLU A 368 -23.69 -35.66 1.84
CA GLU A 368 -24.30 -34.52 1.13
C GLU A 368 -23.92 -33.12 1.66
N TYR A 369 -22.86 -33.03 2.48
CA TYR A 369 -22.37 -31.75 2.97
C TYR A 369 -21.43 -31.09 1.97
N ILE A 370 -21.52 -29.76 1.90
CA ILE A 370 -20.62 -28.93 1.10
C ILE A 370 -19.29 -28.81 1.82
N ILE A 371 -18.20 -29.19 1.14
CA ILE A 371 -16.84 -29.15 1.66
C ILE A 371 -15.88 -28.47 0.68
N PHE A 372 -14.74 -27.98 1.17
CA PHE A 372 -13.67 -27.48 0.29
C PHE A 372 -13.07 -28.64 -0.51
N ASN A 373 -13.01 -28.50 -1.83
CA ASN A 373 -12.42 -29.53 -2.70
C ASN A 373 -10.90 -29.66 -2.46
N ASP A 374 -10.22 -28.52 -2.31
CA ASP A 374 -8.82 -28.45 -1.88
C ASP A 374 -8.65 -27.29 -0.89
N LYS A 375 -8.40 -27.63 0.37
CA LYS A 375 -8.25 -26.63 1.45
C LYS A 375 -7.06 -25.70 1.21
N GLN A 376 -5.96 -26.20 0.66
CA GLN A 376 -4.77 -25.37 0.43
C GLN A 376 -5.02 -24.35 -0.69
N LEU A 377 -5.73 -24.76 -1.75
CA LEU A 377 -6.18 -23.86 -2.81
C LEU A 377 -7.04 -22.72 -2.24
N ILE A 378 -8.04 -23.05 -1.41
CA ILE A 378 -8.92 -22.03 -0.83
C ILE A 378 -8.15 -21.08 0.09
N LEU A 379 -7.18 -21.58 0.86
CA LEU A 379 -6.33 -20.74 1.70
C LEU A 379 -5.44 -19.79 0.88
N ILE A 380 -4.87 -20.25 -0.25
CA ILE A 380 -4.10 -19.39 -1.17
C ILE A 380 -4.98 -18.29 -1.75
N LEU A 381 -6.20 -18.63 -2.20
CA LEU A 381 -7.14 -17.63 -2.72
C LEU A 381 -7.62 -16.65 -1.65
N ASN A 382 -7.81 -17.11 -0.42
CA ASN A 382 -8.16 -16.24 0.70
C ASN A 382 -7.03 -15.26 1.01
N ASP A 383 -5.78 -15.73 1.04
CA ASP A 383 -4.62 -14.87 1.27
C ASP A 383 -4.43 -13.84 0.14
N LEU A 384 -4.59 -14.27 -1.13
CA LEU A 384 -4.65 -13.38 -2.29
C LEU A 384 -5.75 -12.32 -2.16
N TYR A 385 -6.96 -12.72 -1.76
CA TYR A 385 -8.08 -11.79 -1.58
C TYR A 385 -7.83 -10.78 -0.47
N MET A 386 -7.25 -11.23 0.65
CA MET A 386 -7.00 -10.38 1.81
C MET A 386 -5.82 -9.44 1.61
N ASN A 387 -4.80 -9.84 0.84
CA ASN A 387 -3.55 -9.08 0.72
C ASN A 387 -3.25 -8.54 -0.68
N ASN A 388 -4.10 -8.83 -1.67
CA ASN A 388 -3.95 -8.52 -3.10
C ASN A 388 -2.77 -9.22 -3.81
N VAL A 389 -1.83 -9.80 -3.07
CA VAL A 389 -0.63 -10.44 -3.58
C VAL A 389 -0.16 -11.52 -2.62
N VAL A 390 0.41 -12.60 -3.15
CA VAL A 390 1.12 -13.62 -2.36
C VAL A 390 2.53 -13.85 -2.92
N SER A 391 3.44 -14.31 -2.06
CA SER A 391 4.83 -14.61 -2.43
C SER A 391 5.00 -16.10 -2.73
N TYR A 392 5.23 -16.45 -3.99
CA TYR A 392 5.31 -17.83 -4.51
C TYR A 392 6.30 -18.69 -3.71
N TRP A 393 7.50 -18.16 -3.46
CA TRP A 393 8.57 -18.88 -2.78
C TRP A 393 8.34 -19.09 -1.29
N LYS A 394 7.35 -18.40 -0.70
CA LYS A 394 6.96 -18.59 0.71
C LYS A 394 5.95 -19.73 0.89
N PHE A 395 5.47 -20.35 -0.20
CA PHE A 395 4.65 -21.55 -0.13
C PHE A 395 5.50 -22.82 -0.21
N SER A 396 4.96 -23.90 0.37
CA SER A 396 5.48 -25.26 0.17
C SER A 396 5.40 -25.68 -1.30
N GLU A 397 6.13 -26.74 -1.66
CA GLU A 397 6.12 -27.26 -3.04
C GLU A 397 4.69 -27.58 -3.54
N ASN A 398 3.82 -28.13 -2.69
CA ASN A 398 2.42 -28.36 -3.05
C ASN A 398 1.65 -27.06 -3.30
N GLY A 399 1.87 -26.05 -2.45
CA GLY A 399 1.26 -24.73 -2.65
C GLY A 399 1.71 -24.07 -3.94
N ARG A 400 3.00 -24.20 -4.29
CA ARG A 400 3.55 -23.72 -5.55
C ARG A 400 2.93 -24.41 -6.77
N LYS A 401 2.70 -25.72 -6.72
CA LYS A 401 1.98 -26.45 -7.78
C LYS A 401 0.56 -25.93 -7.98
N ILE A 402 -0.14 -25.63 -6.89
CA ILE A 402 -1.48 -25.01 -6.96
C ILE A 402 -1.40 -23.64 -7.64
N ILE A 403 -0.42 -22.80 -7.27
CA ILE A 403 -0.22 -21.49 -7.90
C ILE A 403 0.09 -21.66 -9.40
N ASP A 404 0.98 -22.57 -9.78
CA ASP A 404 1.29 -22.85 -11.18
C ASP A 404 0.06 -23.34 -11.98
N ASP A 405 -0.85 -24.09 -11.36
CA ASP A 405 -2.09 -24.52 -12.01
C ASP A 405 -3.13 -23.39 -12.13
N LEU A 406 -3.18 -22.48 -11.17
CA LEU A 406 -3.99 -21.26 -11.27
C LEU A 406 -3.47 -20.31 -12.37
N GLU A 407 -2.16 -20.20 -12.53
CA GLU A 407 -1.52 -19.41 -13.60
C GLU A 407 -1.94 -19.96 -14.98
N LYS A 408 -1.87 -21.29 -15.17
CA LYS A 408 -2.31 -21.95 -16.42
C LYS A 408 -3.80 -21.72 -16.74
N ARG A 409 -4.63 -21.53 -15.72
CA ARG A 409 -6.07 -21.24 -15.85
C ARG A 409 -6.36 -19.75 -16.07
N ASN A 410 -5.35 -18.88 -16.07
CA ASN A 410 -5.50 -17.41 -16.07
C ASN A 410 -6.33 -16.89 -14.88
N VAL A 411 -6.28 -17.59 -13.74
CA VAL A 411 -6.90 -17.14 -12.47
C VAL A 411 -5.94 -16.24 -11.70
N ILE A 412 -4.65 -16.33 -12.00
CA ILE A 412 -3.63 -15.47 -11.44
C ILE A 412 -2.63 -15.06 -12.52
N GLU A 413 -1.92 -13.97 -12.24
CA GLU A 413 -0.74 -13.53 -12.97
C GLU A 413 0.48 -13.56 -12.05
N ILE A 414 1.65 -13.82 -12.62
CA ILE A 414 2.90 -13.87 -11.87
C ILE A 414 3.89 -12.80 -12.38
N ASP A 415 4.47 -12.04 -11.46
CA ASP A 415 5.55 -11.08 -11.73
C ASP A 415 6.84 -11.45 -10.98
N SER A 416 7.97 -10.95 -11.49
CA SER A 416 9.31 -11.16 -10.92
C SER A 416 10.01 -9.82 -10.66
N THR A 417 9.41 -8.99 -9.79
CA THR A 417 9.89 -7.66 -9.40
C THR A 417 10.29 -7.64 -7.93
N LEU A 418 11.20 -6.74 -7.53
CA LEU A 418 11.61 -6.59 -6.12
C LEU A 418 10.42 -6.27 -5.21
N PHE A 419 9.66 -5.25 -5.61
CA PHE A 419 8.44 -4.78 -4.96
C PHE A 419 7.20 -5.36 -5.64
N SER A 420 6.20 -5.74 -4.85
CA SER A 420 4.88 -6.15 -5.34
C SER A 420 4.08 -4.95 -5.85
N ARG A 421 3.03 -5.18 -6.67
CA ARG A 421 2.15 -4.10 -7.18
C ARG A 421 1.62 -3.17 -6.05
N PRO A 422 1.12 -3.67 -4.89
CA PRO A 422 0.74 -2.79 -3.77
C PRO A 422 1.89 -1.96 -3.19
N GLU A 423 3.08 -2.54 -3.10
CA GLU A 423 4.28 -1.83 -2.62
C GLU A 423 4.74 -0.75 -3.60
N GLN A 424 4.70 -1.04 -4.91
CA GLN A 424 5.01 -0.08 -5.97
C GLN A 424 4.04 1.11 -5.92
N ASP A 425 2.75 0.84 -5.75
CA ASP A 425 1.73 1.88 -5.62
C ASP A 425 1.95 2.74 -4.36
N TYR A 426 2.29 2.11 -3.24
CA TYR A 426 2.62 2.82 -1.99
C TYR A 426 3.87 3.71 -2.12
N ILE A 427 4.93 3.21 -2.77
CA ILE A 427 6.14 3.98 -3.06
C ILE A 427 5.80 5.17 -3.97
N ASN A 428 5.04 4.93 -5.05
CA ASN A 428 4.64 6.00 -5.97
C ASN A 428 3.75 7.04 -5.28
N TYR A 429 2.79 6.63 -4.46
CA TYR A 429 1.97 7.52 -3.64
C TYR A 429 2.82 8.41 -2.72
N THR A 430 3.85 7.84 -2.12
CA THR A 430 4.72 8.56 -1.18
C THR A 430 5.67 9.52 -1.89
N LEU A 431 6.24 9.09 -3.02
CA LEU A 431 7.34 9.81 -3.66
C LEU A 431 6.88 10.77 -4.76
N ASN A 432 5.83 10.44 -5.50
CA ASN A 432 5.51 11.09 -6.76
C ASN A 432 4.01 11.44 -6.86
N LYS A 433 3.67 12.38 -7.74
CA LYS A 433 2.28 12.64 -8.17
C LYS A 433 1.95 12.17 -9.59
N SER A 434 2.83 11.41 -10.24
CA SER A 434 2.65 10.99 -11.64
C SER A 434 1.52 9.97 -11.81
N GLN A 435 1.50 8.92 -10.98
CA GLN A 435 0.45 7.90 -10.98
C GLN A 435 -0.76 8.34 -10.15
N PHE A 436 -0.50 8.87 -8.94
CA PHE A 436 -1.55 9.23 -7.99
C PHE A 436 -1.63 10.72 -7.75
N ASN A 437 -2.79 11.32 -8.03
CA ASN A 437 -2.94 12.77 -7.94
C ASN A 437 -2.99 13.30 -6.50
N ASN A 438 -3.33 12.42 -5.55
CA ASN A 438 -3.30 12.66 -4.11
C ASN A 438 -1.97 12.24 -3.44
N GLY A 439 -0.93 11.92 -4.21
CA GLY A 439 0.40 11.56 -3.69
C GLY A 439 1.07 12.69 -2.90
N LEU A 440 2.03 12.36 -2.03
CA LEU A 440 2.72 13.34 -1.18
C LEU A 440 3.76 14.18 -1.93
N ASP A 441 4.22 13.68 -3.09
CA ASP A 441 5.17 14.33 -4.00
C ASP A 441 6.54 14.64 -3.36
N LEU A 442 6.96 13.83 -2.39
CA LEU A 442 8.17 14.11 -1.61
C LEU A 442 9.44 14.15 -2.47
N ARG A 443 9.54 13.33 -3.52
CA ARG A 443 10.69 13.32 -4.42
C ARG A 443 10.86 14.66 -5.11
N ASN A 444 9.78 15.20 -5.70
CA ASN A 444 9.83 16.47 -6.42
C ASN A 444 10.14 17.64 -5.47
N LYS A 445 9.59 17.63 -4.24
CA LYS A 445 9.85 18.65 -3.23
C LYS A 445 11.33 18.79 -2.87
N TYR A 446 12.03 17.67 -2.69
CA TYR A 446 13.44 17.68 -2.26
C TYR A 446 14.44 17.58 -3.41
N SER A 447 14.02 17.17 -4.62
CA SER A 447 14.88 17.17 -5.83
C SER A 447 14.99 18.55 -6.48
N HIS A 448 13.93 19.36 -6.38
CA HIS A 448 13.89 20.72 -6.91
C HIS A 448 13.47 21.66 -5.78
N ILE A 449 14.39 21.95 -4.86
CA ILE A 449 14.14 22.84 -3.71
C ILE A 449 13.58 24.16 -4.24
N GLN A 450 12.27 24.31 -4.18
CA GLN A 450 11.62 25.59 -4.40
C GLN A 450 11.71 26.36 -3.07
N PRO A 451 11.89 27.68 -3.08
CA PRO A 451 11.78 28.48 -1.87
C PRO A 451 10.36 28.34 -1.33
N THR A 452 10.16 27.46 -0.35
CA THR A 452 8.86 27.19 0.24
C THR A 452 8.52 28.29 1.22
N SER A 453 7.34 28.90 1.05
CA SER A 453 6.80 29.85 2.02
C SER A 453 6.32 29.08 3.25
N GLY A 454 7.16 28.95 4.27
CA GLY A 454 6.75 28.53 5.62
C GLY A 454 6.80 27.03 5.94
N GLU A 455 7.68 26.25 5.31
CA GLU A 455 8.01 24.91 5.83
C GLU A 455 8.93 25.06 7.05
N ASP A 456 8.55 24.44 8.17
CA ASP A 456 9.34 24.42 9.40
C ASP A 456 10.23 23.17 9.49
N GLU A 457 11.20 23.19 10.41
CA GLU A 457 12.10 22.04 10.65
C GLU A 457 11.32 20.76 11.01
N SER A 458 10.12 20.89 11.57
CA SER A 458 9.24 19.76 11.92
C SER A 458 8.75 19.02 10.67
N PHE A 459 8.35 19.75 9.63
CA PHE A 459 7.94 19.16 8.35
C PHE A 459 9.09 18.40 7.67
N HIS A 460 10.31 18.95 7.70
CA HIS A 460 11.49 18.28 7.18
C HIS A 460 11.84 17.02 7.99
N ASN A 461 11.74 17.08 9.32
CA ASN A 461 11.92 15.90 10.17
C ASN A 461 10.91 14.79 9.81
N GLN A 462 9.63 15.15 9.68
CA GLN A 462 8.59 14.19 9.31
C GLN A 462 8.85 13.54 7.94
N SER A 463 9.24 14.35 6.96
CA SER A 463 9.61 13.88 5.62
C SER A 463 10.82 12.94 5.67
N TYR A 464 11.83 13.26 6.47
CA TYR A 464 13.02 12.43 6.63
C TYR A 464 12.69 11.04 7.21
N LEU A 465 11.82 10.99 8.21
CA LEU A 465 11.37 9.72 8.80
C LEU A 465 10.58 8.87 7.79
N ILE A 466 9.80 9.49 6.90
CA ILE A 466 9.13 8.79 5.79
C ILE A 466 10.16 8.21 4.82
N PHE A 467 11.20 8.96 4.46
CA PHE A 467 12.27 8.44 3.59
C PHE A 467 13.04 7.29 4.25
N LEU A 468 13.39 7.42 5.54
CA LEU A 468 14.02 6.34 6.29
C LEU A 468 13.14 5.09 6.30
N ARG A 469 11.82 5.23 6.51
CA ARG A 469 10.88 4.10 6.45
C ARG A 469 10.93 3.38 5.09
N LEU A 470 10.93 4.12 3.98
CA LEU A 470 11.06 3.53 2.63
C LEU A 470 12.41 2.85 2.42
N PHE A 471 13.49 3.41 2.96
CA PHE A 471 14.82 2.82 2.90
C PHE A 471 14.88 1.51 3.67
N ILE A 472 14.33 1.47 4.89
CA ILE A 472 14.25 0.27 5.71
C ILE A 472 13.39 -0.81 5.04
N LEU A 473 12.24 -0.45 4.45
CA LEU A 473 11.45 -1.38 3.65
C LEU A 473 12.28 -1.94 2.49
N THR A 474 13.03 -1.10 1.79
CA THR A 474 13.92 -1.53 0.70
C THR A 474 15.00 -2.52 1.19
N ILE A 475 15.60 -2.26 2.34
CA ILE A 475 16.55 -3.19 2.99
C ILE A 475 15.90 -4.54 3.25
N ILE A 476 14.71 -4.56 3.86
CA ILE A 476 13.97 -5.80 4.13
C ILE A 476 13.68 -6.56 2.83
N LYS A 477 13.24 -5.86 1.78
CA LYS A 477 12.95 -6.49 0.47
C LYS A 477 14.21 -7.06 -0.18
N ILE A 478 15.33 -6.34 -0.18
CA ILE A 478 16.59 -6.83 -0.73
C ILE A 478 17.11 -8.02 0.07
N ASN A 479 17.05 -7.95 1.41
CA ASN A 479 17.45 -9.06 2.27
C ASN A 479 16.62 -10.33 1.99
N ASP A 480 15.30 -10.19 1.87
CA ASP A 480 14.39 -11.29 1.55
C ASP A 480 14.74 -11.98 0.22
N GLU A 481 15.19 -11.22 -0.79
CA GLU A 481 15.65 -11.77 -2.06
C GLU A 481 16.85 -12.69 -1.87
N PHE A 482 17.87 -12.21 -1.16
CA PHE A 482 19.09 -12.97 -0.92
C PHE A 482 18.84 -14.20 -0.04
N CYS A 483 18.03 -14.07 1.02
CA CYS A 483 17.61 -15.20 1.86
C CYS A 483 16.87 -16.26 1.03
N THR A 484 15.86 -15.86 0.26
CA THR A 484 15.06 -16.77 -0.56
C THR A 484 15.93 -17.47 -1.61
N THR A 485 16.84 -16.73 -2.26
CA THR A 485 17.79 -17.30 -3.23
C THR A 485 18.69 -18.36 -2.61
N LYS A 486 19.19 -18.10 -1.39
CA LYS A 486 20.06 -19.03 -0.65
C LYS A 486 19.30 -20.30 -0.24
N GLU A 487 18.07 -20.15 0.24
CA GLU A 487 17.18 -21.27 0.60
C GLU A 487 16.84 -22.14 -0.62
N ASN A 488 16.51 -21.53 -1.76
CA ASN A 488 16.18 -22.24 -2.99
C ASN A 488 17.37 -23.06 -3.53
N LYS A 489 18.59 -22.50 -3.47
CA LYS A 489 19.80 -23.23 -3.87
C LYS A 489 20.07 -24.44 -2.98
N ASN A 490 19.96 -24.27 -1.66
CA ASN A 490 20.20 -25.35 -0.70
C ASN A 490 19.14 -26.45 -0.74
N GLY A 491 17.89 -26.15 -1.13
CA GLY A 491 16.83 -27.15 -1.30
C GLY A 491 16.87 -27.90 -2.64
N SER A 492 17.77 -27.53 -3.55
CA SER A 492 17.95 -28.15 -4.87
C SER A 492 19.16 -29.10 -4.93
N GLU A 493 19.97 -29.14 -3.87
CA GLU A 493 21.06 -30.11 -3.62
C GLU A 493 20.56 -31.25 -2.72
#